data_AF-F2LTA2-F1
#
_entry.id   AF-F2LTA2-F1
#
_cell.length_a   1.000
_cell.length_b   1.000
_cell.length_c   1.000
_cell.angle_alpha   90.00
_cell.angle_beta   90.00
_cell.angle_gamma   90.00
#
_symmetry.space_group_name_H-M   'P 1'
#
loop_
_entity.id
_entity.type
_entity.pdbx_description
1 polymer ?
#
loop_
_entity_poly.entity_id
_entity_poly.type
_entity_poly.pdbx_seq_one_letter_code
_entity_poly.pdbx_strand_id
1 'polypeptide(L)' 'MAATRQYSDLPQQEFLRYAMEQLEMTRDEFAARVSVARRTLDKWLLPSESPDFRSMPDMGRSYVREILEWEKKKA' A
#
# COMPACT_ATOMS: atom_id res chain seq x y z
N MET A 1 1.38 22.08 -8.14
CA MET A 1 0.67 21.79 -6.87
C MET A 1 -0.08 20.46 -7.03
N ALA A 2 0.63 19.32 -7.02
CA ALA A 2 0.00 18.02 -7.26
C ALA A 2 -0.56 17.45 -5.94
N ALA A 3 -1.84 17.07 -5.96
CA ALA A 3 -2.65 16.66 -4.82
C ALA A 3 -2.09 15.46 -4.01
N THR A 4 -1.33 15.72 -2.95
CA THR A 4 -0.92 14.71 -1.93
C THR A 4 -2.00 14.44 -0.86
N ARG A 5 -3.24 14.86 -1.10
CA ARG A 5 -4.34 14.85 -0.12
C ARG A 5 -5.47 14.06 -0.78
N GLN A 6 -5.62 12.76 -0.59
CA GLN A 6 -6.21 12.11 0.59
C GLN A 6 -6.12 10.56 0.48
N TYR A 7 -5.08 9.96 -0.09
CA TYR A 7 -5.00 8.47 -0.19
C TYR A 7 -4.91 7.77 1.17
N SER A 8 -4.58 8.53 2.21
CA SER A 8 -4.58 8.09 3.60
C SER A 8 -5.97 7.89 4.21
N ASP A 9 -7.05 8.31 3.58
CA ASP A 9 -8.40 7.98 4.08
C ASP A 9 -9.03 6.81 3.32
N LEU A 10 -8.38 6.36 2.23
CA LEU A 10 -8.88 5.27 1.42
C LEU A 10 -8.91 3.95 2.21
N PRO A 11 -9.91 3.10 1.91
CA PRO A 11 -9.91 1.69 2.31
C PRO A 11 -8.55 1.05 2.01
N GLN A 12 -8.09 0.18 2.91
CA GLN A 12 -6.78 -0.45 2.81
C GLN A 12 -6.48 -1.05 1.43
N GLN A 13 -7.46 -1.75 0.84
CA GLN A 13 -7.31 -2.35 -0.47
C GLN A 13 -7.02 -1.31 -1.54
N GLU A 14 -7.79 -0.23 -1.58
CA GLU A 14 -7.60 0.87 -2.54
C GLU A 14 -6.30 1.61 -2.30
N PHE A 15 -5.95 1.86 -1.03
CA PHE A 15 -4.67 2.46 -0.66
C PHE A 15 -3.47 1.65 -1.18
N LEU A 16 -3.47 0.33 -1.00
CA LEU A 16 -2.38 -0.53 -1.44
C LEU A 16 -2.32 -0.65 -2.97
N ARG A 17 -3.47 -0.71 -3.65
CA ARG A 17 -3.54 -0.71 -5.12
C ARG A 17 -3.00 0.60 -5.70
N TYR A 18 -3.47 1.73 -5.17
CA TYR A 18 -2.97 3.05 -5.54
C TYR A 18 -1.46 3.15 -5.33
N ALA A 19 -0.95 2.68 -4.19
CA ALA A 19 0.48 2.69 -3.91
C ALA A 19 1.29 1.90 -4.95
N MET A 20 0.82 0.71 -5.32
CA MET A 20 1.47 -0.09 -6.36
C MET A 20 1.43 0.59 -7.74
N GLU A 21 0.32 1.21 -8.11
CA GLU A 21 0.18 1.94 -9.38
C GLU A 21 1.11 3.15 -9.44
N GLN A 22 1.25 3.91 -8.35
CA GLN A 22 2.15 5.07 -8.31
C GLN A 22 3.62 4.69 -8.33
N LEU A 23 3.98 3.52 -7.81
CA LEU A 23 5.35 3.03 -7.78
C LEU A 23 5.69 2.16 -9.01
N GLU A 24 4.72 1.90 -9.88
CA GLU A 24 4.84 0.99 -11.03
C GLU A 24 5.38 -0.41 -10.64
N MET A 25 5.08 -0.87 -9.42
CA MET A 25 5.58 -2.12 -8.86
C MET A 25 4.56 -3.25 -8.98
N THR A 26 5.04 -4.45 -9.29
CA THR A 26 4.23 -5.65 -9.13
C THR A 26 3.97 -5.95 -7.65
N ARG A 27 3.03 -6.84 -7.37
CA ARG A 27 2.73 -7.24 -5.99
C ARG A 27 3.92 -7.89 -5.28
N ASP A 28 4.81 -8.56 -6.01
CA ASP A 28 5.98 -9.22 -5.44
C ASP A 28 7.05 -8.19 -5.06
N GLU A 29 7.34 -7.27 -5.97
CA GLU A 29 8.25 -6.14 -5.74
C GLU A 29 7.74 -5.25 -4.61
N PHE A 30 6.44 -4.93 -4.59
CA PHE A 30 5.86 -4.12 -3.54
C PHE A 30 5.90 -4.83 -2.17
N ALA A 31 5.61 -6.13 -2.12
CA ALA A 31 5.73 -6.91 -0.88
C ALA A 31 7.17 -6.90 -0.35
N ALA A 32 8.16 -7.14 -1.24
CA ALA A 32 9.57 -7.07 -0.90
C ALA A 32 9.97 -5.65 -0.43
N ARG A 33 9.49 -4.62 -1.12
CA ARG A 33 9.76 -3.21 -0.80
C ARG A 33 9.22 -2.80 0.57
N VAL A 34 8.07 -3.34 0.98
CA VAL A 34 7.42 -3.12 2.28
C VAL A 34 7.94 -4.09 3.35
N SER A 35 8.87 -4.99 2.99
CA SER A 35 9.44 -6.02 3.87
C SER A 35 8.38 -6.97 4.46
N VAL A 36 7.39 -7.34 3.66
CA VAL A 36 6.33 -8.29 4.02
C VAL A 36 6.28 -9.46 3.07
N ALA A 37 5.82 -10.61 3.54
CA ALA A 37 5.59 -11.75 2.66
C ALA A 37 4.50 -11.45 1.62
N ARG A 38 4.68 -11.92 0.38
CA ARG A 38 3.69 -11.79 -0.70
C ARG A 38 2.28 -12.24 -0.29
N ARG A 39 2.19 -13.34 0.47
CA ARG A 39 0.93 -13.88 1.02
C ARG A 39 0.27 -12.93 2.03
N THR A 40 1.05 -12.20 2.82
CA THR A 40 0.54 -11.19 3.75
C THR A 40 -0.06 -10.03 2.97
N LEU A 41 0.65 -9.55 1.94
CA LEU A 41 0.12 -8.50 1.06
C LEU A 41 -1.16 -8.95 0.36
N ASP A 42 -1.24 -10.20 -0.11
CA ASP A 42 -2.49 -10.74 -0.69
C ASP A 42 -3.66 -10.64 0.28
N LYS A 43 -3.46 -11.04 1.54
CA LYS A 43 -4.50 -10.94 2.57
C LYS A 43 -4.89 -9.48 2.87
N TRP A 44 -3.94 -8.54 2.76
CA TRP A 44 -4.24 -7.12 2.90
C TRP A 44 -5.02 -6.54 1.73
N LEU A 45 -4.86 -7.13 0.53
CA LEU A 45 -5.57 -6.76 -0.69
C LEU A 45 -6.93 -7.44 -0.85
N LEU A 46 -7.33 -8.30 0.09
CA LEU A 46 -8.67 -8.90 0.08
C LEU A 46 -9.73 -7.85 0.49
N PRO A 47 -10.98 -7.99 0.02
CA PRO A 47 -12.10 -7.23 0.55
C PRO A 47 -12.29 -7.51 2.04
N SER A 48 -12.78 -6.53 2.80
CA SER A 48 -13.03 -6.69 4.25
C SER A 48 -14.06 -7.76 4.60
N GLU A 49 -14.91 -8.14 3.65
CA GLU A 49 -15.90 -9.23 3.80
C GLU A 49 -15.28 -10.62 3.70
N SER A 50 -14.02 -10.73 3.25
CA SER A 50 -13.34 -12.01 3.10
C SER A 50 -12.91 -12.56 4.47
N PRO A 51 -13.13 -13.86 4.76
CA PRO A 51 -12.68 -14.47 6.01
C PRO A 51 -11.15 -14.50 6.16
N ASP A 52 -10.42 -14.40 5.04
CA ASP A 52 -8.96 -14.34 4.99
C ASP A 52 -8.40 -12.91 5.05
N PHE A 53 -9.27 -11.90 5.08
CA PHE A 53 -8.88 -10.51 5.19
C PHE A 53 -8.03 -10.28 6.43
N ARG A 54 -6.94 -9.55 6.26
CA ARG A 54 -6.16 -9.04 7.38
C ARG A 54 -6.05 -7.53 7.32
N SER A 55 -6.38 -6.88 8.43
CA SER A 55 -6.05 -5.49 8.62
C SER A 55 -4.54 -5.30 8.66
N MET A 56 -4.06 -4.32 7.90
CA MET A 56 -2.70 -3.86 7.88
C MET A 56 -2.45 -3.04 9.16
N PRO A 57 -1.34 -3.28 9.88
CA PRO A 57 -0.97 -2.46 11.03
C PRO A 57 -0.69 -1.00 10.64
N ASP A 58 -0.93 -0.06 11.57
CA ASP A 58 -0.68 1.38 11.36
C ASP A 58 0.76 1.69 10.95
N MET A 59 1.72 0.91 11.48
CA MET A 59 3.13 1.02 11.11
C MET A 59 3.37 0.69 9.63
N GLY A 60 2.74 -0.38 9.11
CA GLY A 60 2.84 -0.75 7.70
C GLY A 60 2.23 0.32 6.80
N ARG A 61 1.10 0.90 7.23
CA ARG A 61 0.44 2.01 6.53
C ARG A 61 1.31 3.26 6.46
N SER A 62 1.93 3.61 7.59
CA SER A 62 2.83 4.75 7.69
C SER A 62 4.06 4.57 6.79
N TYR A 63 4.62 3.36 6.76
CA TYR A 63 5.76 3.04 5.90
C TYR A 63 5.43 3.17 4.40
N VAL A 64 4.29 2.65 3.95
CA VAL A 64 3.84 2.79 2.55
C VAL A 64 3.62 4.27 2.20
N ARG A 65 3.04 5.07 3.12
CA ARG A 65 2.89 6.51 2.92
C ARG A 65 4.26 7.17 2.72
N GLU A 66 5.23 6.85 3.57
CA GLU A 66 6.58 7.42 3.43
C GLU A 66 7.18 7.07 2.08
N ILE A 67 7.10 5.81 1.63
CA ILE A 67 7.61 5.39 0.31
C ILE A 67 7.02 6.26 -0.82
N LEU A 68 5.72 6.51 -0.80
CA LEU A 68 5.05 7.34 -1.81
C LEU A 68 5.50 8.80 -1.78
N GLU A 69 5.63 9.38 -0.59
CA GLU A 69 6.15 10.76 -0.45
C GLU A 69 7.61 10.88 -0.90
N TRP A 70 8.41 9.84 -0.68
CA TRP A 70 9.80 9.78 -1.14
C TRP A 70 9.89 9.66 -2.66
N GLU A 71 9.07 8.80 -3.29
CA GLU A 71 9.09 8.65 -4.75
C GLU A 71 8.63 9.94 -5.46
N LYS A 72 7.61 10.61 -4.93
CA LYS A 72 7.15 11.90 -5.45
C LYS A 72 8.21 13.00 -5.37
N LYS A 73 9.10 12.96 -4.37
CA LYS A 73 10.22 13.92 -4.26
C LYS A 73 11.35 13.64 -5.24
N LYS A 74 11.44 12.41 -5.73
CA LYS A 74 12.49 11.94 -6.63
C LYS A 74 12.14 12.18 -8.11
N ALA A 75 10.85 12.14 -8.45
CA ALA A 75 10.30 12.50 -9.75
C ALA A 75 10.21 14.02 -9.97
#